data_AF-A0A955PFX4-F1
#
_entry.id   AF-A0A955PFX4-F1
#
_cell.length_a   1.000
_cell.length_b   1.000
_cell.length_c   1.000
_cell.angle_alpha   90.00
_cell.angle_beta   90.00
_cell.angle_gamma   90.00
#
_symmetry.space_group_name_H-M   'P 1'
#
loop_
_entity.id
_entity.type
_entity.pdbx_description
1 polymer ?
#
loop_
_entity_poly.entity_id
_entity_poly.type
_entity_poly.pdbx_seq_one_letter_code
_entity_poly.pdbx_strand_id
1 'polypeptide(L)'
;EFSAKAKPTQATLRIVGLGDYDFWINGRKPTEVGIHQPWSQYEKTLYYRDFDITSLIDSGTNCVGILLTNSFWNNPDAPPGRYNKGGPQREAPEPYLLRAELALRFRDSSTLRIGTDELWRVFEGPITFSHIFGGEDFDARRVRCGWASPGFDASEWSFARTAAELPAQLEPMFFPGIEAFEPNVAATIKETSPGVFLYSFPANTAAQLRVELEGGQPGNRIHFLCGEHKNDRDRLFGGYLVGCDIVTDGNSLTHQWFSFYLGFQFVEVTGAVPNGHENPNNLPVIRKLEQVPVHAGLKSVGTFHCSSGLYNRTHDLIDAAMRSNMSWVMTDCPHREKL
;
A
#
# COMPACT_ATOMS: atom_id res chain seq x y z
N GLU A 1 3.61 23.12 -0.87
CA GLU A 1 5.05 23.43 -1.04
C GLU A 1 5.53 24.33 0.09
N PHE A 2 6.84 24.38 0.33
CA PHE A 2 7.46 25.27 1.30
C PHE A 2 8.89 25.63 0.86
N SER A 3 9.46 26.69 1.45
CA SER A 3 10.82 27.12 1.14
C SER A 3 11.77 26.87 2.31
N ALA A 4 12.91 26.24 2.04
CA ALA A 4 14.02 26.05 2.97
C ALA A 4 15.16 27.01 2.61
N LYS A 5 15.61 27.83 3.58
CA LYS A 5 16.64 28.86 3.34
C LYS A 5 18.00 28.29 2.91
N ALA A 6 18.30 27.06 3.33
CA ALA A 6 19.51 26.33 3.02
C ALA A 6 19.21 24.83 3.10
N LYS A 7 20.18 23.98 2.76
CA LYS A 7 20.05 22.54 3.01
C LYS A 7 20.11 22.28 4.53
N PRO A 8 19.12 21.60 5.13
CA PRO A 8 19.13 21.32 6.57
C PRO A 8 20.20 20.29 6.93
N THR A 9 20.68 20.37 8.17
CA THR A 9 21.53 19.33 8.80
C THR A 9 20.71 18.14 9.31
N GLN A 10 19.43 18.37 9.59
CA GLN A 10 18.47 17.35 10.00
C GLN A 10 17.08 17.79 9.55
N ALA A 11 16.31 16.88 8.96
CA ALA A 11 14.91 17.08 8.66
C ALA A 11 14.10 15.83 9.04
N THR A 12 13.01 16.04 9.76
CA THR A 12 12.12 14.96 10.21
C THR A 12 10.68 15.26 9.80
N LEU A 13 10.01 14.28 9.19
CA LEU A 13 8.56 14.29 9.04
C LEU A 13 7.95 13.46 10.16
N ARG A 14 7.21 14.13 11.04
CA ARG A 14 6.31 13.48 12.01
C ARG A 14 4.93 13.40 11.40
N ILE A 15 4.33 12.22 11.35
CA ILE A 15 3.07 12.02 10.61
C ILE A 15 2.18 10.97 11.28
N VAL A 16 0.88 11.27 11.29
CA VAL A 16 -0.23 10.35 11.55
C VAL A 16 -1.28 10.59 10.47
N GLY A 17 -1.69 9.53 9.78
CA GLY A 17 -2.70 9.56 8.72
C GLY A 17 -3.70 8.44 8.97
N LEU A 18 -4.92 8.78 9.36
CA LEU A 18 -5.88 7.77 9.80
C LEU A 18 -6.46 7.01 8.61
N GLY A 19 -6.40 5.69 8.74
CA GLY A 19 -6.57 4.75 7.66
C GLY A 19 -5.20 4.23 7.29
N ASP A 20 -4.67 4.63 6.16
CA ASP A 20 -3.25 4.48 5.87
C ASP A 20 -2.73 5.59 4.96
N TYR A 21 -1.41 5.73 4.88
CA TYR A 21 -0.78 6.77 4.07
C TYR A 21 0.51 6.31 3.42
N ASP A 22 0.77 6.90 2.26
CA ASP A 22 2.06 6.88 1.58
C ASP A 22 2.45 8.32 1.26
N PHE A 23 3.75 8.61 1.16
CA PHE A 23 4.22 9.97 1.04
C PHE A 23 5.51 10.11 0.23
N TRP A 24 5.68 11.32 -0.30
CA TRP A 24 6.78 11.72 -1.15
C TRP A 24 7.37 13.03 -0.67
N ILE A 25 8.68 13.13 -0.76
CA ILE A 25 9.43 14.37 -0.56
C ILE A 25 10.16 14.68 -1.85
N ASN A 26 9.81 15.81 -2.49
CA ASN A 26 10.35 16.20 -3.80
C ASN A 26 10.27 15.08 -4.84
N GLY A 27 9.09 14.46 -4.97
CA GLY A 27 8.82 13.39 -5.93
C GLY A 27 9.44 12.03 -5.58
N ARG A 28 10.16 11.91 -4.45
CA ARG A 28 10.84 10.68 -4.04
C ARG A 28 10.16 10.05 -2.83
N LYS A 29 9.94 8.73 -2.88
CA LYS A 29 9.49 7.96 -1.73
C LYS A 29 10.66 7.67 -0.79
N PRO A 30 10.53 7.90 0.51
CA PRO A 30 11.55 7.52 1.49
C PRO A 30 11.51 6.03 1.86
N THR A 31 10.40 5.34 1.58
CA THR A 31 10.25 3.91 1.90
C THR A 31 9.57 3.16 0.75
N GLU A 32 9.78 1.84 0.67
CA GLU A 32 9.15 0.98 -0.34
C GLU A 32 7.75 0.50 0.06
N VAL A 33 7.39 0.60 1.34
CA VAL A 33 6.12 0.12 1.88
C VAL A 33 5.17 1.30 2.07
N GLY A 34 3.94 1.23 1.56
CA GLY A 34 2.92 2.28 1.77
C GLY A 34 1.98 2.03 2.96
N ILE A 35 2.28 1.04 3.80
CA ILE A 35 1.54 0.74 5.03
C ILE A 35 2.29 1.35 6.20
N HIS A 36 1.76 2.44 6.73
CA HIS A 36 2.44 3.25 7.73
C HIS A 36 1.65 3.50 9.01
N GLN A 37 0.32 3.53 8.94
CA GLN A 37 -0.51 3.82 10.10
C GLN A 37 -0.82 2.55 10.90
N PRO A 38 -0.42 2.48 12.19
CA PRO A 38 -0.81 1.36 13.02
C PRO A 38 -2.32 1.25 13.21
N TRP A 39 -2.83 0.03 13.19
CA TRP A 39 -4.16 -0.26 13.68
C TRP A 39 -4.17 -0.22 15.21
N SER A 40 -4.97 0.67 15.79
CA SER A 40 -5.10 0.86 17.23
C SER A 40 -6.58 1.08 17.60
N GLN A 41 -6.86 1.17 18.90
CA GLN A 41 -8.12 1.73 19.37
C GLN A 41 -8.09 3.25 19.11
N TYR A 42 -8.53 3.67 17.92
CA TYR A 42 -8.38 5.05 17.45
C TYR A 42 -9.06 6.09 18.34
N GLU A 43 -10.01 5.70 19.20
CA GLU A 43 -10.64 6.56 20.22
C GLU A 43 -9.73 6.85 21.42
N LYS A 44 -8.70 6.02 21.63
CA LYS A 44 -7.84 6.07 22.82
C LYS A 44 -6.43 6.52 22.49
N THR A 45 -5.81 5.91 21.47
CA THR A 45 -4.40 6.15 21.14
C THR A 45 -4.21 6.16 19.63
N LEU A 46 -3.58 7.22 19.14
CA LEU A 46 -3.14 7.39 17.77
C LEU A 46 -1.61 7.41 17.73
N TYR A 47 -1.01 6.44 17.06
CA TYR A 47 0.43 6.39 16.92
C TYR A 47 0.90 7.27 15.77
N TYR A 48 1.86 8.15 16.02
CA TYR A 48 2.59 8.88 14.99
C TYR A 48 3.97 8.24 14.74
N ARG A 49 4.49 8.49 13.54
CA ARG A 49 5.84 8.05 13.12
C ARG A 49 6.70 9.24 12.79
N ASP A 50 7.98 9.14 13.11
CA ASP A 50 9.02 10.09 12.71
C ASP A 50 9.87 9.45 11.60
N PHE A 51 9.98 10.12 10.46
CA PHE A 51 10.83 9.71 9.34
C PHE A 51 11.97 10.70 9.15
N ASP A 52 13.21 10.19 9.06
CA ASP A 52 14.35 11.01 8.62
C ASP A 52 14.25 11.23 7.10
N ILE A 53 14.09 12.50 6.73
CA ILE A 53 13.97 12.94 5.33
C ILE A 53 15.09 13.93 4.98
N THR A 54 16.16 14.00 5.78
CA THR A 54 17.26 14.96 5.63
C THR A 54 17.87 14.92 4.25
N SER A 55 18.05 13.72 3.68
CA SER A 55 18.64 13.53 2.35
C SER A 55 17.71 13.96 1.20
N LEU A 56 16.41 14.12 1.48
CA LEU A 56 15.38 14.43 0.49
C LEU A 56 15.04 15.92 0.40
N ILE A 57 15.53 16.73 1.35
CA ILE A 57 15.32 18.19 1.38
C ILE A 57 16.49 18.93 0.73
N ASP A 58 16.13 19.86 -0.15
CA ASP A 58 17.05 20.75 -0.85
C ASP A 58 16.88 22.20 -0.36
N SER A 59 17.83 23.07 -0.69
CA SER A 59 17.65 24.51 -0.50
C SER A 59 16.65 25.06 -1.52
N GLY A 60 15.85 26.06 -1.14
CA GLY A 60 14.81 26.64 -1.98
C GLY A 60 13.47 25.91 -1.81
N THR A 61 12.71 25.81 -2.90
CA THR A 61 11.36 25.24 -2.88
C THR A 61 11.38 23.72 -2.77
N ASN A 62 10.59 23.19 -1.85
CA ASN A 62 10.40 21.77 -1.59
C ASN A 62 8.90 21.44 -1.56
N CYS A 63 8.57 20.17 -1.78
CA CYS A 63 7.21 19.65 -1.78
C CYS A 63 7.10 18.40 -0.90
N VAL A 64 6.03 18.35 -0.11
CA VAL A 64 5.56 17.14 0.56
C VAL A 64 4.24 16.76 -0.09
N GLY A 65 4.16 15.55 -0.65
CA GLY A 65 2.93 14.95 -1.16
C GLY A 65 2.54 13.76 -0.28
N ILE A 66 1.27 13.65 0.09
CA ILE A 66 0.75 12.56 0.93
C ILE A 66 -0.53 12.02 0.27
N LEU A 67 -0.62 10.70 0.13
CA LEU A 67 -1.85 10.00 -0.19
C LEU A 67 -2.45 9.42 1.10
N LEU A 68 -3.77 9.53 1.24
CA LEU A 68 -4.53 8.93 2.33
C LEU A 68 -5.48 7.89 1.77
N THR A 69 -5.69 6.82 2.53
CA THR A 69 -6.57 5.70 2.18
C THR A 69 -7.35 5.28 3.40
N ASN A 70 -8.44 4.55 3.18
CA ASN A 70 -9.42 4.20 4.21
C ASN A 70 -8.91 3.24 5.30
N SER A 71 -8.24 2.16 4.87
CA SER A 71 -7.75 1.04 5.70
C SER A 71 -8.69 0.69 6.88
N PHE A 72 -8.18 0.40 8.08
CA PHE A 72 -9.00 0.08 9.27
C PHE A 72 -9.73 1.27 9.90
N TRP A 73 -9.44 2.51 9.49
CA TRP A 73 -10.07 3.71 10.08
C TRP A 73 -11.46 3.99 9.53
N ASN A 74 -11.66 3.77 8.24
CA ASN A 74 -12.94 3.98 7.58
C ASN A 74 -13.20 2.87 6.57
N ASN A 75 -13.81 1.77 7.01
CA ASN A 75 -14.01 0.58 6.19
C ASN A 75 -15.49 0.18 6.12
N PRO A 76 -16.37 1.04 5.57
CA PRO A 76 -17.77 0.69 5.36
C PRO A 76 -17.92 -0.50 4.41
N ASP A 77 -19.11 -1.08 4.35
CA ASP A 77 -19.39 -2.21 3.45
C ASP A 77 -18.95 -1.89 2.01
N ALA A 78 -18.07 -2.75 1.49
CA ALA A 78 -17.54 -2.68 0.14
C ALA A 78 -18.66 -2.91 -0.90
N PRO A 79 -18.52 -2.37 -2.12
CA PRO A 79 -19.53 -2.52 -3.17
C PRO A 79 -19.77 -3.98 -3.56
N PRO A 80 -20.92 -4.30 -4.18
CA PRO A 80 -21.23 -5.66 -4.64
C PRO A 80 -20.10 -6.26 -5.49
N GLY A 81 -19.77 -7.52 -5.22
CA GLY A 81 -18.67 -8.23 -5.89
C GLY A 81 -17.31 -8.07 -5.20
N ARG A 82 -17.19 -7.22 -4.18
CA ARG A 82 -16.01 -7.18 -3.31
C ARG A 82 -16.21 -8.04 -2.07
N TYR A 83 -15.10 -8.55 -1.53
CA TYR A 83 -15.13 -9.22 -0.24
C TYR A 83 -15.52 -8.25 0.86
N ASN A 84 -16.49 -8.65 1.67
CA ASN A 84 -16.90 -7.98 2.89
C ASN A 84 -16.74 -8.93 4.06
N LYS A 85 -15.98 -8.50 5.06
CA LYS A 85 -15.89 -9.19 6.34
C LYS A 85 -17.23 -9.05 7.08
N GLY A 86 -17.73 -10.12 7.66
CA GLY A 86 -18.90 -10.06 8.54
C GLY A 86 -18.57 -9.43 9.90
N GLY A 87 -19.51 -8.69 10.48
CA GLY A 87 -19.36 -8.07 11.81
C GLY A 87 -19.39 -6.53 11.75
N PRO A 88 -19.16 -5.85 12.90
CA PRO A 88 -19.19 -4.40 12.95
C PRO A 88 -18.05 -3.82 12.10
N GLN A 89 -18.42 -3.00 11.12
CA GLN A 89 -17.50 -2.18 10.36
C GLN A 89 -17.35 -0.79 11.01
N ARG A 90 -16.24 -0.11 10.74
CA ARG A 90 -16.00 1.24 11.22
C ARG A 90 -16.30 2.23 10.10
N GLU A 91 -17.35 3.02 10.29
CA GLU A 91 -17.63 4.19 9.46
C GLU A 91 -17.15 5.44 10.21
N ALA A 92 -16.08 6.05 9.73
CA ALA A 92 -15.58 7.29 10.31
C ALA A 92 -16.35 8.48 9.71
N PRO A 93 -16.81 9.43 10.55
CA PRO A 93 -17.41 10.67 10.04
C PRO A 93 -16.48 11.47 9.12
N GLU A 94 -15.17 11.30 9.33
CA GLU A 94 -14.10 11.92 8.55
C GLU A 94 -13.18 10.81 8.02
N PRO A 95 -13.37 10.37 6.75
CA PRO A 95 -12.67 9.19 6.24
C PRO A 95 -11.17 9.42 6.03
N TYR A 96 -10.75 10.67 5.84
CA TYR A 96 -9.36 11.04 5.58
C TYR A 96 -8.93 12.13 6.57
N LEU A 97 -8.11 11.73 7.55
CA LEU A 97 -7.56 12.63 8.56
C LEU A 97 -6.04 12.53 8.56
N LEU A 98 -5.38 13.70 8.55
CA LEU A 98 -3.93 13.81 8.56
C LEU A 98 -3.52 14.86 9.58
N ARG A 99 -2.50 14.53 10.36
CA ARG A 99 -1.73 15.50 11.13
C ARG A 99 -0.26 15.22 10.88
N ALA A 100 0.44 16.21 10.32
CA ALA A 100 1.87 16.09 10.08
C ALA A 100 2.59 17.37 10.52
N GLU A 101 3.83 17.18 10.96
CA GLU A 101 4.77 18.26 11.26
C GLU A 101 6.10 17.92 10.61
N LEU A 102 6.59 18.86 9.81
CA LEU A 102 7.93 18.84 9.26
C LEU A 102 8.82 19.74 10.14
N ALA A 103 9.93 19.19 10.65
CA ALA A 103 10.89 19.91 11.47
C ALA A 103 12.30 19.88 10.84
N LEU A 104 12.85 21.06 10.53
CA LEU A 104 14.17 21.23 9.92
C LEU A 104 15.10 21.93 10.91
N ARG A 105 16.35 21.49 10.97
CA ARG A 105 17.45 22.15 11.69
C ARG A 105 18.57 22.50 10.73
N PHE A 106 19.03 23.75 10.79
CA PHE A 106 20.10 24.26 9.92
C PHE A 106 21.44 24.39 10.66
N ARG A 107 22.52 24.62 9.91
CA ARG A 107 23.89 24.75 10.46
C ARG A 107 24.05 25.92 11.42
N ASP A 108 23.28 26.99 11.24
CA ASP A 108 23.25 28.16 12.14
C ASP A 108 22.41 27.91 13.40
N SER A 109 21.99 26.67 13.64
CA SER A 109 21.10 26.23 14.73
C SER A 109 19.66 26.73 14.64
N SER A 110 19.29 27.50 13.61
CA SER A 110 17.90 27.87 13.37
C SER A 110 17.04 26.65 13.03
N THR A 111 15.73 26.76 13.28
CA THR A 111 14.77 25.70 12.98
C THR A 111 13.58 26.24 12.18
N LEU A 112 13.05 25.41 11.29
CA LEU A 112 11.79 25.65 10.59
C LEU A 112 10.83 24.51 10.93
N ARG A 113 9.61 24.86 11.36
CA ARG A 113 8.52 23.91 11.60
C ARG A 113 7.35 24.26 10.69
N ILE A 114 6.80 23.26 10.02
CA ILE A 114 5.67 23.40 9.10
C ILE A 114 4.67 22.30 9.45
N GLY A 115 3.46 22.69 9.82
CA GLY A 115 2.36 21.77 10.13
C GLY A 115 1.39 21.60 8.96
N THR A 116 0.51 20.62 9.09
CA THR A 116 -0.73 20.56 8.31
C THR A 116 -1.70 21.65 8.76
N ASP A 117 -2.22 22.43 7.80
CA ASP A 117 -3.17 23.52 8.00
C ASP A 117 -4.05 23.72 6.75
N GLU A 118 -4.86 24.77 6.73
CA GLU A 118 -5.78 25.11 5.63
C GLU A 118 -5.07 25.56 4.34
N LEU A 119 -3.75 25.76 4.35
CA LEU A 119 -2.98 26.12 3.15
C LEU A 119 -2.61 24.90 2.32
N TRP A 120 -2.72 23.69 2.90
CA TRP A 120 -2.55 22.45 2.15
C TRP A 120 -3.62 22.34 1.07
N ARG A 121 -3.26 21.70 -0.05
CA ARG A 121 -4.18 21.46 -1.16
C ARG A 121 -4.47 19.97 -1.29
N VAL A 122 -5.71 19.66 -1.63
CA VAL A 122 -6.24 18.31 -1.74
C VAL A 122 -6.94 18.13 -3.08
N PHE A 123 -6.82 16.93 -3.62
CA PHE A 123 -7.57 16.48 -4.78
C PHE A 123 -7.88 15.00 -4.63
N GLU A 124 -8.90 14.53 -5.36
CA GLU A 124 -9.17 13.10 -5.41
C GLU A 124 -8.17 12.39 -6.33
N GLY A 125 -7.28 11.63 -5.73
CA GLY A 125 -6.17 10.94 -6.38
C GLY A 125 -6.56 9.79 -7.32
N PRO A 126 -5.56 9.03 -7.79
CA PRO A 126 -5.77 7.90 -8.69
C PRO A 126 -6.29 6.64 -8.02
N ILE A 127 -6.27 6.57 -6.68
CA ILE A 127 -6.89 5.48 -5.93
C ILE A 127 -8.39 5.74 -5.88
N THR A 128 -9.18 4.94 -6.60
CA THR A 128 -10.63 5.11 -6.73
C THR A 128 -11.43 4.26 -5.74
N PHE A 129 -10.79 3.26 -5.16
CA PHE A 129 -11.33 2.41 -4.11
C PHE A 129 -10.18 1.96 -3.21
N SER A 130 -10.36 1.98 -1.89
CA SER A 130 -9.42 1.41 -0.93
C SER A 130 -10.19 0.81 0.23
N HIS A 131 -9.90 -0.44 0.57
CA HIS A 131 -10.55 -1.17 1.64
C HIS A 131 -9.65 -2.29 2.17
N ILE A 132 -9.39 -2.32 3.48
CA ILE A 132 -8.46 -3.29 4.09
C ILE A 132 -8.85 -4.75 3.82
N PHE A 133 -10.14 -5.06 3.67
CA PHE A 133 -10.63 -6.39 3.32
C PHE A 133 -10.94 -6.55 1.82
N GLY A 134 -11.28 -5.45 1.14
CA GLY A 134 -11.90 -5.47 -0.19
C GLY A 134 -10.92 -5.21 -1.33
N GLY A 135 -9.68 -4.84 -1.00
CA GLY A 135 -8.62 -4.49 -1.94
C GLY A 135 -8.61 -3.00 -2.29
N GLU A 136 -8.02 -2.68 -3.43
CA GLU A 136 -7.78 -1.30 -3.87
C GLU A 136 -7.91 -1.23 -5.41
N ASP A 137 -8.48 -0.15 -5.92
CA ASP A 137 -8.56 0.13 -7.35
C ASP A 137 -7.81 1.40 -7.71
N PHE A 138 -7.11 1.35 -8.83
CA PHE A 138 -6.27 2.44 -9.32
C PHE A 138 -6.65 2.82 -10.75
N ASP A 139 -6.85 4.10 -11.01
CA ASP A 139 -7.06 4.65 -12.36
C ASP A 139 -5.88 5.52 -12.76
N ALA A 140 -5.02 4.99 -13.62
CA ALA A 140 -3.81 5.65 -14.09
C ALA A 140 -4.11 6.97 -14.83
N ARG A 141 -5.30 7.10 -15.44
CA ARG A 141 -5.71 8.32 -16.15
C ARG A 141 -5.93 9.50 -15.21
N ARG A 142 -6.11 9.23 -13.92
CA ARG A 142 -6.27 10.24 -12.86
C ARG A 142 -4.94 10.71 -12.28
N VAL A 143 -3.82 10.06 -12.63
CA VAL A 143 -2.49 10.47 -12.16
C VAL A 143 -2.19 11.88 -12.65
N ARG A 144 -1.63 12.69 -11.76
CA ARG A 144 -1.13 14.03 -12.07
C ARG A 144 0.39 14.00 -11.99
N CYS A 145 1.06 13.87 -13.13
CA CYS A 145 2.51 13.76 -13.17
C CYS A 145 3.17 14.96 -12.47
N GLY A 146 4.10 14.68 -11.56
CA GLY A 146 4.80 15.71 -10.80
C GLY A 146 4.06 16.28 -9.59
N TRP A 147 2.85 15.80 -9.24
CA TRP A 147 2.04 16.35 -8.14
C TRP A 147 2.77 16.48 -6.79
N ALA A 148 3.70 15.56 -6.52
CA ALA A 148 4.50 15.55 -5.29
C ALA A 148 5.90 16.19 -5.45
N SER A 149 6.13 16.93 -6.53
CA SER A 149 7.40 17.63 -6.82
C SER A 149 7.20 19.15 -6.76
N PRO A 150 8.25 19.94 -6.43
CA PRO A 150 8.18 21.39 -6.48
C PRO A 150 7.84 21.91 -7.88
N GLY A 151 7.06 22.98 -7.96
CA GLY A 151 6.66 23.65 -9.20
C GLY A 151 5.43 23.05 -9.87
N PHE A 152 4.73 22.12 -9.24
CA PHE A 152 3.47 21.59 -9.76
C PHE A 152 2.35 22.62 -9.62
N ASP A 153 1.60 22.86 -10.70
CA ASP A 153 0.43 23.75 -10.65
C ASP A 153 -0.77 23.03 -10.02
N ALA A 154 -0.95 23.25 -8.71
CA ALA A 154 -2.10 22.76 -7.96
C ALA A 154 -3.26 23.77 -7.91
N SER A 155 -3.34 24.77 -8.79
CA SER A 155 -4.35 25.85 -8.73
C SER A 155 -5.80 25.36 -8.78
N GLU A 156 -6.05 24.23 -9.44
CA GLU A 156 -7.37 23.60 -9.51
C GLU A 156 -7.71 22.73 -8.28
N TRP A 157 -6.77 22.55 -7.35
CA TRP A 157 -7.01 21.74 -6.15
C TRP A 157 -7.69 22.57 -5.08
N SER A 158 -8.56 21.92 -4.32
CA SER A 158 -9.23 22.53 -3.18
C SER A 158 -8.26 22.71 -2.03
N PHE A 159 -8.50 23.73 -1.20
CA PHE A 159 -7.80 23.83 0.08
C PHE A 159 -8.28 22.75 1.06
N ALA A 160 -7.37 22.28 1.90
CA ALA A 160 -7.68 21.40 3.01
C ALA A 160 -8.58 22.11 4.01
N ARG A 161 -9.42 21.31 4.66
CA ARG A 161 -10.32 21.74 5.74
C ARG A 161 -9.73 21.26 7.06
N THR A 162 -9.77 22.07 8.10
CA THR A 162 -9.47 21.60 9.46
C THR A 162 -10.58 20.67 9.95
N ALA A 163 -10.20 19.53 10.50
CA ALA A 163 -11.11 18.63 11.19
C ALA A 163 -11.10 18.86 12.71
N ALA A 164 -12.16 18.45 13.39
CA ALA A 164 -12.21 18.48 14.84
C ALA A 164 -11.12 17.56 15.44
N GLU A 165 -10.57 17.98 16.57
CA GLU A 165 -9.63 17.14 17.31
C GLU A 165 -10.34 15.89 17.84
N LEU A 166 -9.71 14.73 17.64
CA LEU A 166 -10.18 13.47 18.19
C LEU A 166 -9.79 13.39 19.67
N PRO A 167 -10.62 12.77 20.54
CA PRO A 167 -10.34 12.67 21.97
C PRO A 167 -9.20 11.69 22.33
N ALA A 168 -8.46 11.19 21.34
CA ALA A 168 -7.42 10.20 21.48
C ALA A 168 -6.05 10.81 21.82
N GLN A 169 -5.24 10.08 22.56
CA GLN A 169 -3.86 10.48 22.87
C GLN A 169 -2.95 10.23 21.67
N LEU A 170 -2.10 11.20 21.34
CA LEU A 170 -1.04 11.03 20.35
C LEU A 170 0.21 10.46 21.02
N GLU A 171 0.66 9.30 20.56
CA GLU A 171 1.83 8.62 21.11
C GLU A 171 2.87 8.32 20.02
N PRO A 172 4.17 8.39 20.33
CA PRO A 172 5.19 7.91 19.40
C PRO A 172 5.06 6.39 19.22
N MET A 173 5.15 5.92 17.99
CA MET A 173 5.27 4.48 17.71
C MET A 173 6.55 3.92 18.32
N PHE A 174 6.44 2.91 19.18
CA PHE A 174 7.56 2.31 19.92
C PHE A 174 7.87 0.85 19.49
N PHE A 175 7.14 0.36 18.49
CA PHE A 175 7.30 -0.98 17.90
C PHE A 175 7.69 -0.87 16.42
N PRO A 176 8.24 -1.94 15.80
CA PRO A 176 8.61 -1.91 14.39
C PRO A 176 7.41 -1.62 13.48
N GLY A 177 7.66 -0.87 12.40
CA GLY A 177 6.69 -0.70 11.33
C GLY A 177 6.51 -1.98 10.52
N ILE A 178 5.51 -1.98 9.64
CA ILE A 178 5.43 -2.94 8.55
C ILE A 178 6.50 -2.59 7.51
N GLU A 179 7.18 -3.60 7.02
CA GLU A 179 8.24 -3.52 6.00
C GLU A 179 7.90 -4.44 4.82
N ALA A 180 8.44 -4.11 3.64
CA ALA A 180 8.43 -4.97 2.48
C ALA A 180 9.68 -5.86 2.47
N PHE A 181 9.50 -7.12 2.07
CA PHE A 181 10.57 -8.11 1.96
C PHE A 181 10.79 -8.53 0.51
N GLU A 182 11.79 -9.39 0.29
CA GLU A 182 12.19 -9.83 -1.05
C GLU A 182 10.98 -10.31 -1.86
N PRO A 183 10.71 -9.69 -3.02
CA PRO A 183 9.57 -10.04 -3.86
C PRO A 183 9.68 -11.44 -4.46
N ASN A 184 8.59 -12.17 -4.48
CA ASN A 184 8.48 -13.41 -5.24
C ASN A 184 7.93 -13.15 -6.64
N VAL A 185 8.53 -13.78 -7.64
CA VAL A 185 7.97 -13.87 -9.00
C VAL A 185 7.07 -15.11 -9.11
N ALA A 186 6.12 -15.09 -10.04
CA ALA A 186 5.28 -16.25 -10.30
C ALA A 186 6.12 -17.46 -10.76
N ALA A 187 5.95 -18.59 -10.08
CA ALA A 187 6.58 -19.86 -10.44
C ALA A 187 5.97 -20.46 -11.71
N THR A 188 4.68 -20.24 -11.93
CA THR A 188 3.98 -20.64 -13.17
C THR A 188 2.95 -19.62 -13.58
N ILE A 189 2.77 -19.45 -14.88
CA ILE A 189 1.69 -18.66 -15.49
C ILE A 189 0.94 -19.60 -16.45
N LYS A 190 -0.38 -19.73 -16.29
CA LYS A 190 -1.21 -20.59 -17.15
C LYS A 190 -2.44 -19.85 -17.64
N GLU A 191 -2.76 -20.00 -18.91
CA GLU A 191 -4.09 -19.63 -19.40
C GLU A 191 -5.09 -20.75 -19.02
N THR A 192 -6.06 -20.43 -18.17
CA THR A 192 -7.03 -21.40 -17.62
C THR A 192 -8.31 -21.47 -18.46
N SER A 193 -8.58 -20.40 -19.19
CA SER A 193 -9.62 -20.24 -20.20
C SER A 193 -9.26 -19.02 -21.06
N PRO A 194 -9.83 -18.85 -22.28
CA PRO A 194 -9.47 -17.74 -23.15
C PRO A 194 -9.47 -16.38 -22.42
N GLY A 195 -8.29 -15.74 -22.35
CA GLY A 195 -8.10 -14.43 -21.72
C GLY A 195 -8.07 -14.42 -20.18
N VAL A 196 -7.96 -15.59 -19.53
CA VAL A 196 -7.86 -15.69 -18.07
C VAL A 196 -6.57 -16.42 -17.66
N PHE A 197 -5.68 -15.69 -17.01
CA PHE A 197 -4.35 -16.18 -16.65
C PHE A 197 -4.22 -16.36 -15.14
N LEU A 198 -3.83 -17.56 -14.70
CA LEU A 198 -3.48 -17.82 -13.32
C LEU A 198 -1.97 -17.72 -13.13
N TYR A 199 -1.56 -16.80 -12.27
CA TYR A 199 -0.21 -16.68 -11.75
C TYR A 199 -0.14 -17.43 -10.42
N SER A 200 0.78 -18.38 -10.30
CA SER A 200 1.02 -19.14 -9.06
C SER A 200 2.37 -18.77 -8.48
N PHE A 201 2.38 -18.26 -7.25
CA PHE A 201 3.59 -17.90 -6.52
C PHE A 201 4.14 -19.09 -5.72
N PRO A 202 5.43 -19.06 -5.34
CA PRO A 202 6.08 -20.18 -4.65
C PRO A 202 5.45 -20.52 -3.30
N ALA A 203 4.89 -19.54 -2.61
CA ALA A 203 4.33 -19.70 -1.27
C ALA A 203 3.09 -18.84 -1.05
N ASN A 204 2.23 -19.30 -0.15
CA ASN A 204 1.21 -18.46 0.45
C ASN A 204 1.86 -17.55 1.50
N THR A 205 1.65 -16.24 1.40
CA THR A 205 2.19 -15.25 2.36
C THR A 205 1.28 -14.02 2.42
N ALA A 206 1.29 -13.31 3.55
CA ALA A 206 0.79 -11.95 3.59
C ALA A 206 1.66 -11.06 2.72
N ALA A 207 1.07 -10.45 1.70
CA ALA A 207 1.77 -9.69 0.69
C ALA A 207 0.93 -8.56 0.10
N GLN A 208 1.63 -7.65 -0.57
CA GLN A 208 1.09 -6.72 -1.55
C GLN A 208 1.38 -7.23 -2.96
N LEU A 209 0.53 -6.85 -3.91
CA LEU A 209 0.76 -7.13 -5.32
C LEU A 209 1.53 -5.96 -5.94
N ARG A 210 2.54 -6.24 -6.75
CA ARG A 210 3.22 -5.24 -7.57
C ARG A 210 3.23 -5.67 -9.02
N VAL A 211 2.93 -4.74 -9.91
CA VAL A 211 2.81 -4.99 -11.34
C VAL A 211 3.59 -3.96 -12.14
N GLU A 212 4.25 -4.45 -13.19
CA GLU A 212 4.78 -3.64 -14.28
C GLU A 212 3.94 -3.90 -15.53
N LEU A 213 3.28 -2.86 -16.02
CA LEU A 213 2.36 -2.88 -17.15
C LEU A 213 2.92 -2.03 -18.29
N GLU A 214 2.54 -2.39 -19.50
CA GLU A 214 2.71 -1.55 -20.69
C GLU A 214 1.63 -1.83 -21.74
N GLY A 215 1.54 -0.93 -22.72
CA GLY A 215 0.62 -1.08 -23.83
C GLY A 215 -0.85 -1.04 -23.40
N GLY A 216 -1.71 -1.57 -24.28
CA GLY A 216 -3.16 -1.37 -24.15
C GLY A 216 -3.60 0.02 -24.60
N GLN A 217 -4.90 0.27 -24.47
CA GLN A 217 -5.51 1.56 -24.73
C GLN A 217 -5.95 2.23 -23.43
N PRO A 218 -5.90 3.58 -23.35
CA PRO A 218 -6.46 4.30 -22.21
C PRO A 218 -7.90 3.85 -21.93
N GLY A 219 -8.18 3.49 -20.67
CA GLY A 219 -9.48 2.99 -20.24
C GLY A 219 -9.63 1.47 -20.26
N ASN A 220 -8.67 0.71 -20.80
CA ASN A 220 -8.65 -0.73 -20.58
C ASN A 220 -8.53 -1.04 -19.08
N ARG A 221 -9.31 -2.02 -18.62
CA ARG A 221 -9.35 -2.44 -17.22
C ARG A 221 -8.72 -3.82 -17.08
N ILE A 222 -7.87 -3.95 -16.08
CA ILE A 222 -7.19 -5.18 -15.70
C ILE A 222 -7.66 -5.55 -14.31
N HIS A 223 -8.15 -6.77 -14.16
CA HIS A 223 -8.62 -7.29 -12.88
C HIS A 223 -7.60 -8.28 -12.33
N PHE A 224 -7.21 -8.08 -11.08
CA PHE A 224 -6.38 -9.00 -10.33
C PHE A 224 -7.21 -9.57 -9.18
N LEU A 225 -7.57 -10.84 -9.26
CA LEU A 225 -8.28 -11.54 -8.20
C LEU A 225 -7.29 -12.43 -7.46
N CYS A 226 -7.12 -12.20 -6.16
CA CYS A 226 -6.12 -12.88 -5.35
C CYS A 226 -6.78 -13.90 -4.40
N GLY A 227 -6.12 -15.03 -4.17
CA GLY A 227 -6.60 -16.05 -3.23
C GLY A 227 -5.54 -17.06 -2.78
N GLU A 228 -5.84 -17.77 -1.70
CA GLU A 228 -4.97 -18.83 -1.13
C GLU A 228 -5.18 -20.19 -1.79
N HIS A 229 -6.33 -20.40 -2.47
CA HIS A 229 -6.73 -21.70 -2.97
C HIS A 229 -7.18 -21.66 -4.43
N LYS A 230 -6.82 -22.73 -5.16
CA LYS A 230 -7.31 -23.02 -6.51
C LYS A 230 -7.80 -24.47 -6.59
N ASN A 231 -8.78 -24.72 -7.43
CA ASN A 231 -9.27 -26.08 -7.70
C ASN A 231 -8.40 -26.81 -8.74
N ASP A 232 -8.76 -28.05 -9.08
CA ASP A 232 -8.05 -28.88 -10.06
C ASP A 232 -8.07 -28.33 -11.49
N ARG A 233 -8.91 -27.32 -11.77
CA ARG A 233 -8.98 -26.60 -13.05
C ARG A 233 -8.20 -25.29 -13.02
N ASP A 234 -7.33 -25.10 -12.03
CA ASP A 234 -6.54 -23.88 -11.84
C ASP A 234 -7.42 -22.62 -11.70
N ARG A 235 -8.64 -22.75 -11.14
CA ARG A 235 -9.53 -21.61 -10.85
C ARG A 235 -9.53 -21.31 -9.36
N LEU A 236 -9.48 -20.02 -9.02
CA LEU A 236 -9.66 -19.59 -7.64
C LEU A 236 -11.02 -20.01 -7.11
N PHE A 237 -11.07 -20.39 -5.83
CA PHE A 237 -12.32 -20.72 -5.15
C PHE A 237 -12.25 -20.36 -3.66
N GLY A 238 -13.41 -20.25 -3.03
CA GLY A 238 -13.56 -19.84 -1.63
C GLY A 238 -14.25 -18.49 -1.51
N GLY A 239 -14.71 -18.17 -0.30
CA GLY A 239 -15.44 -16.93 -0.02
C GLY A 239 -14.57 -15.69 0.21
N TYR A 240 -13.24 -15.85 0.16
CA TYR A 240 -12.28 -14.83 0.61
C TYR A 240 -11.34 -14.40 -0.52
N LEU A 241 -11.90 -14.16 -1.71
CA LEU A 241 -11.16 -13.66 -2.86
C LEU A 241 -11.18 -12.14 -2.84
N VAL A 242 -10.03 -11.51 -3.01
CA VAL A 242 -9.88 -10.06 -2.94
C VAL A 242 -9.43 -9.54 -4.29
N GLY A 243 -10.20 -8.60 -4.83
CA GLY A 243 -9.93 -7.96 -6.11
C GLY A 243 -9.06 -6.71 -5.95
N CYS A 244 -8.22 -6.43 -6.93
CA CYS A 244 -7.54 -5.15 -7.12
C CYS A 244 -7.55 -4.84 -8.61
N ASP A 245 -8.00 -3.65 -9.01
CA ASP A 245 -8.10 -3.29 -10.43
C ASP A 245 -7.13 -2.17 -10.81
N ILE A 246 -6.69 -2.20 -12.07
CA ILE A 246 -6.08 -1.04 -12.73
C ILE A 246 -6.90 -0.66 -13.96
N VAL A 247 -7.21 0.62 -14.10
CA VAL A 247 -7.58 1.23 -15.38
C VAL A 247 -6.35 1.94 -15.94
N THR A 248 -5.84 1.47 -17.09
CA THR A 248 -4.62 2.03 -17.69
C THR A 248 -4.88 3.34 -18.43
N ASP A 249 -3.86 4.18 -18.54
CA ASP A 249 -3.80 5.34 -19.43
C ASP A 249 -3.10 5.02 -20.77
N GLY A 250 -2.74 3.76 -21.00
CA GLY A 250 -2.03 3.27 -22.19
C GLY A 250 -0.50 3.43 -22.12
N ASN A 251 0.04 4.06 -21.06
CA ASN A 251 1.48 4.19 -20.86
C ASN A 251 2.03 3.05 -20.00
N SER A 252 3.35 2.91 -19.99
CA SER A 252 4.02 2.01 -19.05
C SER A 252 3.79 2.48 -17.61
N LEU A 253 3.46 1.54 -16.72
CA LEU A 253 3.13 1.81 -15.33
C LEU A 253 3.76 0.75 -14.42
N THR A 254 4.47 1.20 -13.39
CA THR A 254 4.77 0.37 -12.22
C THR A 254 3.84 0.78 -11.09
N HIS A 255 3.06 -0.18 -10.58
CA HIS A 255 2.13 0.06 -9.49
C HIS A 255 2.21 -1.04 -8.44
N GLN A 256 2.19 -0.64 -7.17
CA GLN A 256 2.06 -1.53 -6.03
C GLN A 256 0.88 -1.01 -5.21
N TRP A 257 -0.16 -1.82 -5.07
CA TRP A 257 -1.27 -1.48 -4.20
C TRP A 257 -0.77 -1.51 -2.76
N PHE A 258 -1.02 -0.41 -2.04
CA PHE A 258 -0.39 -0.22 -0.74
C PHE A 258 -1.38 -0.12 0.41
N SER A 259 -2.65 0.20 0.15
CA SER A 259 -3.64 0.49 1.20
C SER A 259 -4.13 -0.76 1.94
N PHE A 260 -3.62 -1.93 1.59
CA PHE A 260 -3.99 -3.21 2.17
C PHE A 260 -2.86 -4.23 2.00
N TYR A 261 -3.03 -5.37 2.66
CA TYR A 261 -2.25 -6.60 2.45
C TYR A 261 -3.20 -7.79 2.38
N LEU A 262 -2.75 -8.90 1.83
CA LEU A 262 -3.57 -10.11 1.70
C LEU A 262 -2.71 -11.35 1.83
N GLY A 263 -3.22 -12.37 2.51
CA GLY A 263 -2.71 -13.74 2.35
C GLY A 263 -3.13 -14.30 1.00
N PHE A 264 -2.18 -14.51 0.09
CA PHE A 264 -2.45 -15.17 -1.18
C PHE A 264 -1.25 -15.96 -1.68
N GLN A 265 -1.51 -16.97 -2.51
CA GLN A 265 -0.51 -17.67 -3.32
C GLN A 265 -0.82 -17.54 -4.82
N PHE A 266 -2.06 -17.27 -5.18
CA PHE A 266 -2.54 -17.30 -6.55
C PHE A 266 -3.19 -15.98 -6.92
N VAL A 267 -2.96 -15.55 -8.17
CA VAL A 267 -3.59 -14.36 -8.74
C VAL A 267 -4.16 -14.73 -10.10
N GLU A 268 -5.48 -14.61 -10.23
CA GLU A 268 -6.19 -14.71 -11.50
C GLU A 268 -6.25 -13.32 -12.14
N VAL A 269 -5.78 -13.22 -13.37
CA VAL A 269 -5.71 -11.98 -14.14
C VAL A 269 -6.62 -12.07 -15.35
N THR A 270 -7.43 -11.02 -15.56
CA THR A 270 -8.20 -10.82 -16.79
C THR A 270 -8.02 -9.40 -17.32
N GLY A 271 -8.28 -9.19 -18.61
CA GLY A 271 -8.12 -7.87 -19.26
C GLY A 271 -6.67 -7.50 -19.59
N ALA A 272 -5.72 -8.42 -19.43
CA ALA A 272 -4.33 -8.28 -19.82
C ALA A 272 -3.75 -9.63 -20.25
N VAL A 273 -2.60 -9.62 -20.92
CA VAL A 273 -1.84 -10.82 -21.27
C VAL A 273 -0.45 -10.83 -20.59
N PRO A 274 0.11 -12.02 -20.27
CA PRO A 274 1.49 -12.12 -19.81
C PRO A 274 2.50 -11.69 -20.88
N ASN A 275 3.67 -11.24 -20.45
CA ASN A 275 4.79 -10.96 -21.34
C ASN A 275 5.10 -12.14 -22.28
N GLY A 276 5.20 -11.87 -23.57
CA GLY A 276 5.51 -12.87 -24.60
C GLY A 276 4.32 -13.73 -25.06
N HIS A 277 3.13 -13.52 -24.52
CA HIS A 277 1.91 -14.18 -24.99
C HIS A 277 1.38 -13.57 -26.29
N GLU A 278 0.64 -14.34 -27.09
CA GLU A 278 -0.05 -13.82 -28.26
C GLU A 278 -1.06 -12.74 -27.84
N ASN A 279 -1.06 -11.60 -28.54
CA ASN A 279 -1.84 -10.42 -28.17
C ASN A 279 -2.51 -9.76 -29.40
N PRO A 280 -3.39 -10.47 -30.13
CA PRO A 280 -3.99 -9.96 -31.37
C PRO A 280 -4.92 -8.75 -31.11
N ASN A 281 -5.43 -8.62 -29.89
CA ASN A 281 -6.36 -7.57 -29.48
C ASN A 281 -5.66 -6.35 -28.86
N ASN A 282 -4.31 -6.32 -28.85
CA ASN A 282 -3.51 -5.24 -28.27
C ASN A 282 -3.93 -4.89 -26.83
N LEU A 283 -4.20 -5.91 -26.01
CA LEU A 283 -4.48 -5.77 -24.59
C LEU A 283 -3.24 -5.27 -23.83
N PRO A 284 -3.41 -4.68 -22.64
CA PRO A 284 -2.29 -4.42 -21.73
C PRO A 284 -1.43 -5.67 -21.52
N VAL A 285 -0.11 -5.47 -21.45
CA VAL A 285 0.86 -6.54 -21.22
C VAL A 285 1.42 -6.42 -19.82
N ILE A 286 1.35 -7.51 -19.06
CA ILE A 286 2.03 -7.62 -17.76
C ILE A 286 3.48 -8.03 -18.01
N ARG A 287 4.41 -7.08 -17.86
CA ARG A 287 5.84 -7.34 -17.93
C ARG A 287 6.33 -8.10 -16.70
N LYS A 288 5.80 -7.74 -15.54
CA LYS A 288 6.15 -8.35 -14.27
C LYS A 288 4.95 -8.33 -13.33
N LEU A 289 4.75 -9.43 -12.61
CA LEU A 289 3.79 -9.52 -11.51
C LEU A 289 4.51 -10.16 -10.33
N GLU A 290 4.55 -9.44 -9.21
CA GLU A 290 5.29 -9.81 -8.02
C GLU A 290 4.37 -9.87 -6.81
N GLN A 291 4.60 -10.88 -5.97
CA GLN A 291 4.07 -10.98 -4.62
C GLN A 291 5.13 -10.40 -3.70
N VAL A 292 4.88 -9.22 -3.11
CA VAL A 292 5.79 -8.50 -2.22
C VAL A 292 5.38 -8.82 -0.78
N PRO A 293 6.08 -9.69 -0.05
CA PRO A 293 5.71 -10.03 1.32
C PRO A 293 5.79 -8.78 2.22
N VAL A 294 4.79 -8.60 3.07
CA VAL A 294 4.74 -7.48 4.02
C VAL A 294 4.36 -7.98 5.41
N HIS A 295 5.15 -7.58 6.41
CA HIS A 295 4.88 -7.85 7.82
C HIS A 295 5.74 -6.95 8.70
N ALA A 296 5.59 -7.02 10.03
CA ALA A 296 6.41 -6.27 10.97
C ALA A 296 7.92 -6.54 10.74
N GLY A 297 8.72 -5.48 10.75
CA GLY A 297 10.19 -5.47 10.61
C GLY A 297 10.95 -6.06 11.80
N LEU A 298 10.55 -7.24 12.27
CA LEU A 298 11.16 -7.92 13.41
C LEU A 298 12.43 -8.64 12.99
N LYS A 299 13.49 -8.48 13.79
CA LYS A 299 14.75 -9.22 13.61
C LYS A 299 14.52 -10.71 13.89
N SER A 300 15.09 -11.56 13.05
CA SER A 300 15.18 -12.99 13.37
C SER A 300 16.10 -13.19 14.57
N VAL A 301 15.64 -13.95 15.56
CA VAL A 301 16.35 -14.22 16.82
C VAL A 301 16.66 -15.70 17.03
N GLY A 302 16.26 -16.56 16.10
CA GLY A 302 16.44 -18.00 16.21
C GLY A 302 16.23 -18.70 14.87
N THR A 303 16.81 -19.89 14.75
CA THR A 303 16.63 -20.77 13.59
C THR A 303 16.53 -22.20 14.09
N PHE A 304 15.92 -23.08 13.30
CA PHE A 304 15.83 -24.51 13.60
C PHE A 304 16.26 -25.33 12.39
N HIS A 305 17.01 -26.40 12.65
CA HIS A 305 17.37 -27.40 11.65
C HIS A 305 17.63 -28.75 12.31
N CYS A 306 17.18 -29.82 11.65
CA CYS A 306 17.46 -31.20 12.06
C CYS A 306 17.62 -32.14 10.86
N SER A 307 17.95 -33.41 11.12
CA SER A 307 18.13 -34.43 10.07
C SER A 307 16.84 -34.82 9.34
N SER A 308 15.67 -34.45 9.86
CA SER A 308 14.37 -34.75 9.24
C SER A 308 13.92 -33.59 8.35
N GLY A 309 13.89 -33.82 7.04
CA GLY A 309 13.36 -32.84 6.09
C GLY A 309 11.89 -32.49 6.32
N LEU A 310 11.10 -33.39 6.92
CA LEU A 310 9.72 -33.09 7.31
C LEU A 310 9.67 -31.99 8.37
N TYR A 311 10.43 -32.12 9.45
CA TYR A 311 10.42 -31.14 10.55
C TYR A 311 11.01 -29.80 10.15
N ASN A 312 12.01 -29.79 9.26
CA ASN A 312 12.53 -28.55 8.69
C ASN A 312 11.43 -27.82 7.91
N ARG A 313 10.70 -28.50 7.01
CA ARG A 313 9.57 -27.89 6.29
C ARG A 313 8.41 -27.47 7.20
N THR A 314 8.14 -28.24 8.26
CA THR A 314 7.15 -27.84 9.26
C THR A 314 7.55 -26.55 9.97
N HIS A 315 8.83 -26.41 10.34
CA HIS A 315 9.35 -25.17 10.92
C HIS A 315 9.19 -23.99 9.95
N ASP A 316 9.57 -24.17 8.68
CA ASP A 316 9.45 -23.12 7.66
C ASP A 316 7.98 -22.65 7.48
N LEU A 317 7.03 -23.59 7.48
CA LEU A 317 5.60 -23.27 7.42
C LEU A 317 5.12 -22.51 8.65
N ILE A 318 5.58 -22.88 9.85
CA ILE A 318 5.23 -22.18 11.09
C ILE A 318 5.78 -20.76 11.07
N ASP A 319 7.05 -20.57 10.69
CA ASP A 319 7.68 -19.25 10.61
C ASP A 319 6.97 -18.35 9.58
N ALA A 320 6.67 -18.86 8.40
CA ALA A 320 5.91 -18.14 7.37
C ALA A 320 4.50 -17.75 7.83
N ALA A 321 3.80 -18.65 8.53
CA ALA A 321 2.48 -18.37 9.09
C ALA A 321 2.54 -17.31 10.21
N MET A 322 3.55 -17.37 11.08
CA MET A 322 3.76 -16.36 12.11
C MET A 322 4.02 -14.99 11.50
N ARG A 323 4.96 -14.88 10.54
CA ARG A 323 5.27 -13.63 9.85
C ARG A 323 4.06 -13.04 9.14
N SER A 324 3.30 -13.88 8.44
CA SER A 324 2.11 -13.44 7.73
C SER A 324 1.05 -12.82 8.64
N ASN A 325 1.06 -13.17 9.93
CA ASN A 325 0.11 -12.64 10.92
C ASN A 325 0.69 -11.53 11.81
N MET A 326 1.89 -11.01 11.50
CA MET A 326 2.49 -9.89 12.21
C MET A 326 2.19 -8.57 11.49
N SER A 327 0.94 -8.09 11.58
CA SER A 327 0.51 -6.84 10.93
C SER A 327 -0.15 -5.90 11.94
N TRP A 328 0.66 -5.06 12.59
CA TRP A 328 0.30 -4.17 13.72
C TRP A 328 -0.14 -4.88 15.00
N VAL A 329 -0.97 -5.90 14.86
CA VAL A 329 -1.34 -6.87 15.89
C VAL A 329 -0.96 -8.28 15.43
N MET A 330 -1.05 -9.25 16.33
CA MET A 330 -0.94 -10.67 15.98
C MET A 330 -2.30 -11.16 15.51
N THR A 331 -2.49 -11.25 14.19
CA THR A 331 -3.79 -11.58 13.61
C THR A 331 -4.08 -13.08 13.63
N ASP A 332 -5.37 -13.44 13.61
CA ASP A 332 -5.82 -14.83 13.40
C ASP A 332 -5.50 -15.36 11.99
N CYS A 333 -5.67 -14.52 10.98
CA CYS A 333 -5.36 -14.81 9.58
C CYS A 333 -5.11 -13.53 8.76
N PRO A 334 -4.29 -13.60 7.69
CA PRO A 334 -3.97 -12.43 6.88
C PRO A 334 -4.93 -12.17 5.71
N HIS A 335 -5.88 -13.08 5.43
CA HIS A 335 -6.71 -12.99 4.22
C HIS A 335 -8.18 -12.59 4.43
N ARG A 336 -8.78 -12.90 5.60
CA ARG A 336 -10.22 -12.65 5.85
C ARG A 336 -10.51 -11.71 7.02
N GLU A 337 -10.10 -12.08 8.23
CA GLU A 337 -10.58 -11.48 9.48
C GLU A 337 -9.61 -10.43 10.01
N LYS A 338 -8.31 -10.76 10.05
CA LYS A 338 -7.23 -9.87 10.48
C LYS A 338 -7.46 -9.32 11.90
N LEU A 339 -7.98 -10.15 12.81
CA LEU A 339 -8.31 -9.77 14.19
C LEU A 339 -7.23 -10.15 15.18
#